data_AF-A0A353GS00-F1
#
_entry.id   AF-A0A353GS00-F1
#
_cell.length_a   1.000
_cell.length_b   1.000
_cell.length_c   1.000
_cell.angle_alpha   90.00
_cell.angle_beta   90.00
_cell.angle_gamma   90.00
#
_symmetry.space_group_name_H-M   'P 1'
#
loop_
_entity.id
_entity.type
_entity.pdbx_description
1 polymer ?
#
loop_
_entity_poly.entity_id
_entity_poly.type
_entity_poly.pdbx_seq_one_letter_code
_entity_poly.pdbx_strand_id
1 'polypeptide(L)'
;MGRSFTMDQVTLNSMAAVRVISGLLEIIVAFLFLKGGRVENALRMNAFLGLIGPLVFLLVSVLGVVAITVKVSWPKMILICVGIILVLVGTKN
;
A
#
# COMPACT_ATOMS: atom_id res chain seq x y z
N MET A 1 31.19 7.53 0.97
CA MET A 1 30.24 7.94 -0.09
C MET A 1 29.41 6.79 -0.67
N GLY A 2 29.86 5.52 -0.65
CA GLY A 2 29.10 4.40 -1.25
C GLY A 2 27.92 3.81 -0.44
N ARG A 3 27.91 3.91 0.90
CA ARG A 3 26.91 3.21 1.75
C ARG A 3 25.51 3.84 1.76
N SER A 4 25.42 5.17 1.57
CA SER A 4 24.12 5.88 1.50
C SER A 4 23.38 5.54 0.21
N PHE A 5 24.09 5.61 -0.93
CA PHE A 5 23.53 5.31 -2.25
C PHE A 5 23.00 3.86 -2.34
N THR A 6 23.68 2.90 -1.70
CA THR A 6 23.21 1.52 -1.65
C THR A 6 21.94 1.35 -0.83
N MET A 7 21.75 2.10 0.26
CA MET A 7 20.53 2.02 1.08
C MET A 7 19.33 2.65 0.36
N ASP A 8 19.56 3.73 -0.38
CA ASP A 8 18.53 4.37 -1.20
C ASP A 8 18.05 3.41 -2.29
N GLN A 9 18.97 2.71 -2.98
CA GLN A 9 18.60 1.71 -3.99
C GLN A 9 17.86 0.51 -3.41
N VAL A 10 18.28 0.01 -2.23
CA VAL A 10 17.57 -1.07 -1.52
C VAL A 10 16.16 -0.62 -1.12
N THR A 11 15.99 0.63 -0.70
CA THR A 11 14.68 1.20 -0.39
C THR A 11 13.81 1.30 -1.64
N LEU A 12 14.33 1.85 -2.74
CA LEU A 12 13.58 1.95 -4.00
C LEU A 12 13.16 0.57 -4.51
N ASN A 13 14.06 -0.41 -4.45
CA ASN A 13 13.76 -1.79 -4.86
C ASN A 13 12.70 -2.43 -3.96
N SER A 14 12.74 -2.19 -2.64
CA SER A 14 11.73 -2.72 -1.72
C SER A 14 10.36 -2.04 -1.91
N MET A 15 10.32 -0.71 -2.09
CA MET A 15 9.09 0.02 -2.42
C MET A 15 8.48 -0.45 -3.75
N ALA A 16 9.31 -0.69 -4.76
CA ALA A 16 8.89 -1.21 -6.06
C ALA A 16 8.35 -2.64 -5.93
N ALA A 17 9.07 -3.52 -5.23
CA ALA A 17 8.66 -4.90 -5.02
C ALA A 17 7.29 -5.00 -4.32
N VAL A 18 7.07 -4.22 -3.25
CA VAL A 18 5.79 -4.18 -2.54
C VAL A 18 4.65 -3.73 -3.48
N ARG A 19 4.88 -2.73 -4.34
CA ARG A 19 3.89 -2.31 -5.35
C ARG A 19 3.62 -3.36 -6.41
N VAL A 20 4.66 -4.03 -6.91
CA VAL A 20 4.50 -5.11 -7.89
C VAL A 20 3.66 -6.24 -7.30
N ILE A 21 3.95 -6.67 -6.07
CA ILE A 21 3.18 -7.70 -5.38
C ILE A 21 1.71 -7.27 -5.21
N SER A 22 1.48 -6.03 -4.77
CA SER A 22 0.11 -5.50 -4.65
C SER A 22 -0.62 -5.43 -5.99
N GLY A 23 0.05 -4.99 -7.06
CA GLY A 23 -0.54 -4.93 -8.40
C GLY A 23 -0.83 -6.33 -8.97
N LEU A 24 -0.03 -7.32 -8.64
CA LEU A 24 -0.31 -8.71 -9.01
C LEU A 24 -1.55 -9.24 -8.29
N LEU A 25 -1.79 -8.86 -7.03
CA LEU A 25 -3.03 -9.20 -6.33
C LEU A 25 -4.26 -8.62 -7.04
N GLU A 26 -4.19 -7.36 -7.50
CA GLU A 26 -5.23 -6.73 -8.31
C GLU A 26 -5.52 -7.53 -9.58
N ILE A 27 -4.47 -7.92 -10.31
CA ILE A 27 -4.60 -8.71 -11.53
C ILE A 27 -5.21 -10.09 -11.26
N ILE A 28 -4.80 -10.77 -10.17
CA ILE A 28 -5.36 -12.07 -9.77
C ILE A 28 -6.86 -11.93 -9.48
N VAL A 29 -7.26 -10.90 -8.73
CA VAL A 29 -8.67 -10.69 -8.39
C VAL A 29 -9.49 -10.30 -9.62
N ALA A 30 -8.94 -9.48 -10.52
CA ALA A 30 -9.57 -9.19 -11.81
C ALA A 30 -9.80 -10.47 -12.63
N PHE A 31 -8.84 -11.39 -12.67
CA PHE A 31 -9.03 -12.68 -13.33
C PHE A 31 -10.13 -13.51 -12.68
N LEU A 32 -10.24 -13.48 -11.36
CA LEU A 32 -11.33 -14.13 -10.62
C LEU A 32 -12.70 -13.48 -10.90
N PHE A 33 -12.77 -12.16 -11.14
CA PHE A 33 -14.01 -11.50 -11.58
C PHE A 33 -14.44 -12.01 -12.95
N LEU A 34 -13.50 -12.14 -13.89
CA LEU A 34 -13.77 -12.62 -15.24
C LEU A 34 -14.20 -14.11 -15.25
N LYS A 35 -13.72 -14.91 -14.29
CA LYS A 35 -14.05 -16.34 -14.19
C LYS A 35 -15.33 -16.63 -13.40
N GLY A 36 -15.60 -15.85 -12.35
CA GLY A 36 -16.74 -16.03 -11.46
C GLY A 36 -17.90 -15.13 -11.88
N GLY A 37 -18.79 -15.63 -12.74
CA GLY A 37 -19.92 -14.88 -13.31
C GLY A 37 -21.02 -14.39 -12.35
N ARG A 38 -20.69 -14.12 -11.08
CA ARG A 38 -21.60 -13.57 -10.07
C ARG A 38 -21.04 -12.27 -9.51
N VAL A 39 -21.72 -11.17 -9.81
CA VAL A 39 -21.37 -9.80 -9.37
C VAL A 39 -21.17 -9.71 -7.87
N GLU A 40 -21.96 -10.44 -7.07
CA GLU A 40 -21.86 -10.38 -5.62
C GLU A 40 -20.53 -10.92 -5.07
N ASN A 41 -19.96 -11.97 -5.69
CA ASN A 41 -18.63 -12.46 -5.31
C ASN A 41 -17.55 -11.45 -5.69
N ALA A 42 -17.66 -10.81 -6.86
CA ALA A 42 -16.74 -9.76 -7.28
C ALA A 42 -16.78 -8.57 -6.31
N LEU A 43 -17.97 -8.16 -5.86
CA LEU A 43 -18.14 -7.06 -4.91
C LEU A 43 -17.48 -7.36 -3.55
N ARG A 44 -17.65 -8.58 -3.04
CA ARG A 44 -16.99 -9.02 -1.78
C ARG A 44 -15.48 -8.97 -1.91
N MET A 45 -14.94 -9.51 -3.00
CA MET A 45 -13.50 -9.51 -3.25
C MET A 45 -12.94 -8.09 -3.46
N ASN A 46 -13.68 -7.21 -4.16
CA ASN A 46 -13.32 -5.80 -4.32
C ASN A 46 -13.26 -5.07 -2.97
N ALA A 47 -14.18 -5.36 -2.05
CA ALA A 47 -14.17 -4.77 -0.72
C ALA A 47 -12.92 -5.20 0.08
N PHE A 48 -12.51 -6.47 -0.01
CA PHE A 48 -11.25 -6.93 0.59
C PHE A 48 -10.03 -6.26 -0.05
N LEU A 49 -10.01 -6.14 -1.37
CA LEU A 49 -8.94 -5.49 -2.13
C LEU A 49 -8.82 -3.99 -1.79
N GLY A 50 -9.96 -3.34 -1.58
CA GLY A 50 -10.06 -1.95 -1.13
C GLY A 50 -9.38 -1.69 0.22
N LEU A 51 -9.20 -2.72 1.06
CA LEU A 51 -8.41 -2.62 2.30
C LEU A 51 -6.92 -2.90 2.09
N ILE A 52 -6.57 -3.75 1.12
CA ILE A 52 -5.17 -4.07 0.77
C ILE A 52 -4.46 -2.82 0.24
N GLY A 53 -5.09 -2.03 -0.62
CA GLY A 53 -4.49 -0.80 -1.17
C GLY A 53 -3.98 0.18 -0.10
N PRO A 54 -4.79 0.55 0.90
CA PRO A 54 -4.40 1.38 2.04
C PRO A 54 -3.28 0.77 2.90
N LEU A 55 -3.30 -0.55 3.13
CA LEU A 55 -2.25 -1.24 3.88
C LEU A 55 -0.91 -1.22 3.13
N VAL A 56 -0.93 -1.47 1.82
CA VAL A 56 0.25 -1.41 0.96
C VAL A 56 0.78 0.02 0.87
N PHE A 57 -0.11 1.01 0.72
CA PHE A 57 0.26 2.43 0.72
C PHE A 57 0.99 2.82 2.01
N LEU A 58 0.50 2.35 3.16
CA LEU A 58 1.17 2.56 4.44
C LEU A 58 2.55 1.94 4.50
N LEU A 59 2.68 0.66 4.14
CA LEU A 59 3.95 -0.05 4.17
C LEU A 59 5.00 0.66 3.32
N VAL A 60 4.62 1.04 2.09
CA VAL A 60 5.50 1.78 1.19
C VAL A 60 5.83 3.17 1.76
N SER A 61 4.87 3.86 2.37
CA SER A 61 5.10 5.15 2.99
C SER A 61 6.09 5.04 4.15
N VAL A 62 5.96 4.03 5.01
CA VAL A 62 6.91 3.77 6.10
C VAL A 62 8.30 3.47 5.55
N LEU A 63 8.43 2.62 4.53
CA LEU A 63 9.72 2.34 3.89
C LEU A 63 10.39 3.61 3.35
N GLY A 64 9.63 4.45 2.65
CA GLY A 64 10.13 5.72 2.12
C GLY A 64 10.51 6.71 3.22
N VAL A 65 9.69 6.83 4.26
CA VAL A 65 9.88 7.72 5.41
C VAL A 65 11.11 7.32 6.22
N VAL A 66 11.32 6.01 6.44
CA VAL A 66 12.50 5.48 7.14
C VAL A 66 13.78 5.76 6.33
N ALA A 67 13.74 5.63 5.00
CA ALA A 67 14.90 5.91 4.15
C ALA A 67 15.29 7.40 4.12
N ILE A 68 14.32 8.32 4.14
CA ILE A 68 14.60 9.76 4.15
C ILE A 68 14.98 10.30 5.53
N THR A 69 15.31 9.48 6.54
CA THR A 69 15.46 9.93 7.94
C THR A 69 16.61 10.92 8.14
N VAL A 70 16.28 12.18 7.89
CA VAL A 70 16.63 13.36 8.67
C VAL A 70 15.30 14.07 8.89
N LYS A 71 14.71 13.90 10.10
CA LYS A 71 13.55 14.65 10.62
C LYS A 71 12.20 14.38 9.93
N VAL A 72 11.63 13.19 10.15
CA VAL A 72 10.18 13.04 10.06
C VAL A 72 9.60 13.79 11.25
N SER A 73 9.09 15.00 11.04
CA SER A 73 8.50 15.77 12.13
C SER A 73 7.21 15.10 12.61
N TRP A 74 6.96 15.13 13.92
CA TRP A 74 5.75 14.61 14.56
C TRP A 74 4.43 14.93 13.81
N PRO A 75 4.23 16.14 13.25
CA PRO A 75 3.03 16.46 12.47
C PRO A 75 2.81 15.57 11.23
N LYS A 76 3.88 15.17 10.53
CA LYS A 76 3.76 14.31 9.34
C LYS A 76 3.30 12.90 9.69
N MET A 77 3.78 12.38 10.83
CA MET A 77 3.34 11.08 11.34
C MET A 77 1.86 11.09 11.70
N ILE A 78 1.39 12.16 12.36
CA ILE A 78 -0.04 12.34 12.67
C ILE A 78 -0.88 12.38 11.39
N LEU A 79 -0.43 13.14 10.38
CA LEU A 79 -1.16 13.26 9.11
C LEU A 79 -1.28 11.91 8.38
N ILE A 80 -0.22 11.10 8.39
CA ILE A 80 -0.25 9.73 7.85
C ILE A 80 -1.29 8.91 8.61
N CYS A 81 -1.23 8.85 9.94
CA CYS A 81 -2.19 8.12 10.77
C CYS A 81 -3.65 8.57 10.53
N VAL A 82 -3.89 9.86 10.37
CA VAL A 82 -5.21 10.41 10.02
C VAL A 82 -5.67 9.89 8.67
N GLY A 83 -4.80 9.87 7.65
CA GLY A 83 -5.12 9.29 6.34
C GLY A 83 -5.56 7.83 6.44
N ILE A 84 -4.89 7.02 7.26
CA ILE A 84 -5.28 5.62 7.53
C ILE A 84 -6.69 5.56 8.12
N ILE A 85 -6.93 6.34 9.18
CA ILE A 85 -8.20 6.35 9.89
C ILE A 85 -9.32 6.79 8.95
N LEU A 86 -9.10 7.81 8.11
CA LEU A 86 -10.08 8.28 7.13
C LEU A 86 -10.43 7.20 6.12
N VAL A 87 -9.44 6.46 5.62
CA VAL A 87 -9.71 5.33 4.71
C VAL A 87 -10.49 4.22 5.44
N LEU A 88 -10.07 3.84 6.65
CA LEU A 88 -10.77 2.83 7.44
C LEU A 88 -12.22 3.25 7.76
N VAL A 89 -12.46 4.52 8.07
CA VAL A 89 -13.80 5.07 8.30
C VAL A 89 -14.61 5.10 7.01
N GLY A 90 -14.04 5.54 5.89
CA GLY A 90 -14.73 5.61 4.60
C GLY A 90 -15.06 4.24 4.01
N THR A 91 -14.35 3.19 4.40
CA THR A 91 -14.61 1.79 4.01
C THR A 91 -15.39 1.02 5.09
N LYS A 92 -15.70 1.65 6.24
CA LYS A 92 -16.53 1.04 7.28
C LYS A 92 -17.99 1.12 6.86
N ASN A 93 -18.63 -0.05 6.71
CA ASN A 93 -20.05 -0.20 6.45
C ASN A 93 -20.90 0.10 7.68
#